data_AF-A0A4Y3PBR2-F1
#
_entry.id   AF-A0A4Y3PBR2-F1
#
_cell.length_a   1.000
_cell.length_b   1.000
_cell.length_c   1.000
_cell.angle_alpha   90.00
_cell.angle_beta   90.00
_cell.angle_gamma   90.00
#
_symmetry.space_group_name_H-M   'P 1'
#
loop_
_entity.id
_entity.type
_entity.pdbx_description
1 polymer ?
#
loop_
_entity_poly.entity_id
_entity_poly.type
_entity_poly.pdbx_seq_one_letter_code
_entity_poly.pdbx_strand_id
1 'polypeptide(L)' 'MWICPYCGGNHGLPFHDEQLDGVLCLSSDCGRFVEEDAVSDNTRDWDYMDL' A
#
# COMPACT_ATOMS: atom_id res chain seq x y z
N MET A 1 17.88 18.31 -2.23
CA MET A 1 17.80 16.87 -1.90
C MET A 1 16.33 16.51 -1.85
N TRP A 2 15.90 15.49 -2.60
CA TRP A 2 14.49 15.08 -2.57
C TRP A 2 14.16 14.42 -1.23
N ILE A 3 12.93 14.62 -0.75
CA ILE A 3 12.41 14.05 0.49
C ILE A 3 11.06 13.41 0.15
N CYS A 4 10.90 12.14 0.51
CA CYS A 4 9.65 11.44 0.33
C CYS A 4 8.56 12.11 1.18
N PRO A 5 7.44 12.55 0.57
CA PRO A 5 6.37 13.24 1.29
C PRO A 5 5.61 12.33 2.27
N TYR A 6 5.79 11.01 2.18
CA TYR A 6 5.06 10.04 3.01
C TYR A 6 5.85 9.60 4.24
N CYS A 7 7.13 9.25 4.09
CA CYS A 7 7.96 8.73 5.20
C CYS A 7 9.08 9.68 5.64
N GLY A 8 9.29 10.79 4.95
CA GLY A 8 10.43 11.70 5.20
C GLY A 8 11.80 11.13 4.80
N GLY A 9 11.84 9.93 4.22
CA GLY A 9 13.04 9.31 3.70
C GLY A 9 13.66 10.09 2.54
N ASN A 10 14.96 9.96 2.37
CA ASN A 10 15.74 10.64 1.33
C ASN A 10 16.22 9.66 0.23
N HIS A 11 15.84 8.40 0.33
CA HIS A 11 16.17 7.35 -0.64
C HIS A 11 15.09 7.33 -1.74
N GLY A 12 15.27 8.18 -2.76
CA GLY A 12 14.41 8.23 -3.93
C GLY A 12 15.19 8.01 -5.22
N LEU A 13 14.57 7.36 -6.21
CA LEU A 13 15.08 7.28 -7.57
C LEU A 13 14.04 7.81 -8.56
N PRO A 14 14.46 8.57 -9.59
CA PRO A 14 13.57 8.90 -10.70
C PRO A 14 12.99 7.63 -11.30
N PHE A 15 11.68 7.63 -11.55
CA PHE A 15 10.94 6.49 -12.06
C PHE A 15 9.92 6.96 -13.10
N HIS A 16 9.85 6.23 -14.21
CA HIS A 16 8.92 6.52 -15.31
C HIS A 16 8.48 5.18 -15.94
N ASP A 17 7.16 4.96 -15.99
CA ASP A 17 6.53 3.85 -16.73
C ASP A 17 5.25 4.35 -17.45
N GLU A 18 4.42 3.41 -17.95
CA GLU A 18 3.20 3.74 -18.68
C GLU A 18 2.12 4.46 -17.83
N GLN A 19 2.20 4.35 -16.50
CA GLN A 19 1.16 4.82 -15.56
C GLN A 19 1.69 5.84 -14.53
N LEU A 20 3.01 5.93 -14.34
CA LEU A 20 3.65 6.71 -13.29
C LEU A 20 4.85 7.49 -13.84
N ASP A 21 4.90 8.78 -13.53
CA ASP A 21 6.06 9.65 -13.79
C ASP A 21 6.40 10.42 -12.50
N GLY A 22 7.61 10.24 -11.98
CA GLY A 22 8.03 10.90 -10.75
C GLY A 22 9.26 10.30 -10.07
N VAL A 23 9.22 10.22 -8.73
CA VAL A 23 10.31 9.69 -7.90
C VAL A 23 9.76 8.56 -7.01
N LEU A 24 10.31 7.36 -7.19
CA LEU A 24 9.97 6.19 -6.38
C LEU A 24 10.77 6.20 -5.07
N CYS A 25 10.05 6.10 -3.95
CA CYS A 25 10.63 5.96 -2.62
C CYS A 25 11.12 4.53 -2.38
N LEU A 26 12.40 4.36 -2.04
CA LEU A 26 13.03 3.04 -1.82
C LEU A 26 13.28 2.72 -0.34
N SER A 27 12.71 3.50 0.58
CA SER A 27 12.84 3.18 2.01
C SER A 27 11.97 1.97 2.34
N SER A 28 12.51 0.99 3.08
CA SER A 28 11.85 -0.29 3.40
C SER A 28 10.52 -0.18 4.13
N ASP A 29 10.31 0.96 4.79
CA ASP A 29 9.12 1.25 5.60
C ASP A 29 8.26 2.37 4.97
N CYS A 30 8.52 2.71 3.71
CA CYS A 30 7.78 3.69 2.93
C CYS A 30 6.71 2.99 2.10
N GLY A 31 5.46 3.44 2.20
CA GLY A 31 4.38 2.92 1.34
C GLY A 31 4.11 1.43 1.53
N ARG A 32 4.29 0.87 2.74
CA ARG A 32 3.76 -0.47 3.05
C ARG A 32 2.25 -0.45 2.84
N PHE A 33 1.81 -1.02 1.72
CA PHE A 33 0.41 -1.37 1.53
C PHE A 33 0.04 -2.35 2.64
N VAL A 34 -1.05 -2.06 3.34
CA VAL A 34 -1.67 -3.04 4.23
C VAL A 34 -2.10 -4.16 3.29
N GLU A 35 -1.41 -5.30 3.31
CA GLU A 35 -1.98 -6.52 2.74
C GLU A 35 -3.34 -6.69 3.43
N GLU A 36 -4.42 -6.74 2.65
CA GLU A 36 -5.76 -7.09 3.12
C GLU A 36 -5.80 -8.57 3.57
N ASP A 37 -4.80 -9.03 4.32
CA ASP A 37 -4.80 -10.31 5.04
C ASP A 37 -5.40 -10.14 6.45
N ALA A 38 -6.02 -9.00 6.72
CA ALA A 38 -7.10 -8.89 7.70
C ALA A 38 -8.45 -8.97 6.99
N VAL A 39 -8.65 -9.98 6.14
CA VAL A 39 -9.95 -10.64 6.09
C VAL A 39 -10.19 -11.18 7.49
N SER A 40 -10.72 -10.30 8.36
CA SER A 40 -11.48 -10.71 9.53
C SER A 40 -12.47 -11.74 9.01
N ASP A 41 -12.26 -12.99 9.42
CA ASP A 41 -13.10 -14.17 9.25
C ASP A 41 -14.53 -13.89 9.74
N ASN A 42 -15.26 -13.06 9.00
CA ASN A 42 -16.66 -12.73 9.21
C ASN A 42 -17.51 -13.25 8.05
N THR A 43 -17.10 -14.41 7.51
CA THR A 43 -17.94 -15.32 6.73
C THR A 43 -18.94 -16.06 7.65
N ARG A 44 -19.69 -15.34 8.49
CA ARG A 44 -20.66 -15.93 9.42
C ARG A 44 -22.07 -15.33 9.40
N ASP A 45 -22.40 -14.45 8.46
CA ASP A 45 -23.74 -13.83 8.41
C ASP A 45 -24.61 -14.23 7.20
N TRP A 46 -24.17 -15.16 6.35
CA TRP A 46 -24.97 -15.63 5.22
C TRP A 46 -25.74 -16.95 5.47
N ASP A 47 -25.48 -17.64 6.58
CA ASP A 47 -26.14 -18.92 6.93
C ASP A 47 -27.45 -18.74 7.74
N TYR A 48 -27.93 -17.51 7.94
CA TYR A 48 -29.17 -17.23 8.68
C TYR A 48 -30.33 -16.76 7.77
N MET A 49 -30.36 -17.24 6.52
CA MET A 49 -31.44 -16.98 5.55
C MET A 49 -32.10 -18.27 5.03
N ASP A 50 -32.07 -19.35 5.81
CA ASP A 50 -32.83 -20.59 5.52
C ASP A 50 -33.51 -21.13 6.80
N LEU A 51 -34.40 -20.34 7.41
CA LEU A 51 -35.35 -20.82 8.43
C LEU A 51 -36.75 -20.19 8.25
#